data_AF-A0A1W0X4P4-F1
#
_entry.id   AF-A0A1W0X4P4-F1
#
_cell.length_a   1.000
_cell.length_b   1.000
_cell.length_c   1.000
_cell.angle_alpha   90.00
_cell.angle_beta   90.00
_cell.angle_gamma   90.00
#
_symmetry.space_group_name_H-M   'P 1'
#
loop_
_entity.id
_entity.type
_entity.pdbx_description
1 polymer ?
#
loop_
_entity_poly.entity_id
_entity_poly.type
_entity_poly.pdbx_seq_one_letter_code
_entity_poly.pdbx_strand_id
1 'polypeptide(L)'
;MSSGIVVAGLAMAAVGFAGRYLSKHGKPLMQKIQVQLPAMDAASFANSKYYKGGFDQKMDKREASLILGVSPSAHRSKIKEAHKRIMVLNHPDKGGSPYLAAKINEAKDLMDNLKK
;
A
#
# COMPACT_ATOMS: atom_id res chain seq x y z
N MET A 1 -37.96 -9.13 6.82
CA MET A 1 -36.64 -8.80 6.24
C MET A 1 -36.69 -8.42 4.75
N SER A 2 -37.87 -8.20 4.15
CA SER A 2 -38.06 -7.96 2.71
C SER A 2 -37.97 -6.48 2.29
N SER A 3 -38.32 -5.55 3.18
CA SER A 3 -38.37 -4.11 2.84
C SER A 3 -37.01 -3.51 2.49
N GLY A 4 -35.91 -4.01 3.07
CA GLY A 4 -34.56 -3.51 2.78
C GLY A 4 -34.08 -3.83 1.36
N ILE A 5 -34.51 -4.97 0.80
CA ILE A 5 -34.13 -5.40 -0.55
C ILE A 5 -34.85 -4.55 -1.61
N VAL A 6 -36.13 -4.21 -1.37
CA VAL A 6 -36.91 -3.37 -2.28
C VAL A 6 -36.36 -1.93 -2.30
N VAL A 7 -36.02 -1.38 -1.14
CA VAL A 7 -35.41 -0.04 -1.03
C VAL A 7 -34.03 -0.02 -1.70
N ALA A 8 -33.20 -1.04 -1.49
CA ALA A 8 -31.90 -1.14 -2.14
C ALA A 8 -32.02 -1.26 -3.67
N GLY A 9 -32.99 -2.03 -4.17
CA GLY A 9 -33.27 -2.17 -5.60
C GLY A 9 -33.73 -0.85 -6.24
N LEU A 10 -34.65 -0.13 -5.59
CA LEU A 10 -35.11 1.19 -6.04
C LEU A 10 -33.99 2.23 -6.02
N ALA A 11 -33.13 2.22 -4.99
CA ALA A 11 -32.00 3.11 -4.90
C ALA A 11 -30.99 2.88 -6.05
N MET A 12 -30.63 1.63 -6.35
CA MET A 12 -29.75 1.33 -7.49
C MET A 12 -30.36 1.75 -8.82
N ALA A 13 -31.67 1.52 -9.01
CA ALA A 13 -32.37 1.94 -10.23
C ALA A 13 -32.34 3.47 -10.40
N ALA A 14 -32.60 4.22 -9.33
CA ALA A 14 -32.56 5.68 -9.35
C ALA A 14 -31.15 6.21 -9.70
N VAL A 15 -30.10 5.64 -9.12
CA VAL A 15 -28.70 5.98 -9.44
C VAL A 15 -28.38 5.69 -10.90
N GLY A 16 -28.77 4.53 -11.42
CA GLY A 16 -28.56 4.16 -12.82
C GLY A 16 -29.28 5.08 -13.81
N PHE A 17 -30.53 5.45 -13.52
CA PHE A 17 -31.33 6.32 -14.37
C PHE A 17 -30.81 7.77 -14.37
N ALA A 18 -30.46 8.29 -13.19
CA ALA A 18 -29.85 9.62 -13.06
C ALA A 18 -28.50 9.70 -13.79
N GLY A 19 -27.65 8.68 -13.67
CA GLY A 19 -26.38 8.60 -14.39
C GLY A 19 -26.56 8.59 -15.91
N ARG A 20 -27.52 7.82 -16.42
CA ARG A 20 -27.83 7.76 -17.87
C ARG A 20 -28.39 9.08 -18.41
N TYR A 21 -29.21 9.78 -17.63
CA TYR A 21 -29.77 11.09 -18.00
C TYR A 21 -28.69 12.17 -18.07
N LEU A 22 -27.82 12.24 -17.05
CA LEU A 22 -26.68 13.16 -17.01
C LEU A 22 -25.67 12.89 -18.13
N SER A 23 -25.42 11.62 -18.48
CA SER A 23 -24.52 11.25 -19.59
C SER A 23 -25.04 11.72 -20.96
N LYS A 24 -26.36 11.63 -21.20
CA LYS A 24 -26.97 12.04 -22.47
C LYS A 24 -27.13 13.55 -22.64
N HIS A 25 -27.34 14.29 -21.55
CA HIS A 25 -27.67 15.73 -21.60
C HIS A 25 -26.61 16.65 -20.97
N GLY A 26 -25.57 16.10 -20.35
CA GLY A 26 -24.54 16.85 -19.62
C GLY A 26 -23.32 17.29 -20.43
N LYS A 27 -23.29 17.17 -21.76
CA LYS A 27 -22.09 17.48 -22.58
C LYS A 27 -21.47 18.88 -22.32
N PRO A 28 -22.23 20.00 -22.19
CA PRO A 28 -21.62 21.29 -21.87
C PRO A 28 -21.28 21.47 -20.38
N LEU A 29 -21.80 20.62 -19.50
CA LEU A 29 -21.52 20.63 -18.05
C LEU A 29 -20.28 19.79 -17.70
N MET A 30 -20.08 18.66 -18.40
CA MET A 30 -18.93 17.78 -18.25
C MET A 30 -17.61 18.47 -18.62
N GLN A 31 -17.60 19.34 -19.64
CA GLN A 31 -16.42 20.12 -20.00
C GLN A 31 -15.98 21.09 -18.89
N LYS A 32 -16.90 21.59 -18.06
CA LYS A 32 -16.57 22.49 -16.93
C LYS A 32 -16.21 21.72 -15.65
N ILE A 33 -16.82 20.55 -15.42
CA ILE A 33 -16.53 19.69 -14.26
C ILE A 33 -15.19 18.95 -14.42
N GLN A 34 -14.79 18.62 -15.66
CA GLN A 34 -13.51 17.99 -15.96
C GLN A 34 -12.29 18.86 -15.58
N VAL A 35 -12.48 20.17 -15.38
CA VAL A 35 -11.41 21.12 -15.01
C VAL A 35 -11.20 21.21 -13.49
N GLN A 36 -12.12 20.69 -12.66
CA GLN A 36 -12.07 20.82 -11.19
C GLN A 36 -12.11 19.50 -10.41
N LEU A 37 -12.39 18.36 -11.04
CA LEU A 37 -12.14 17.07 -10.41
C LEU A 37 -10.66 16.75 -10.61
N PRO A 38 -9.83 16.63 -9.54
CA PRO A 38 -8.52 16.02 -9.71
C PRO A 38 -8.78 14.67 -10.36
N ALA A 39 -8.10 14.39 -11.48
CA ALA A 39 -8.15 13.08 -12.10
C ALA A 39 -7.99 12.06 -10.98
N MET A 40 -9.02 11.22 -10.75
CA MET A 40 -8.89 10.10 -9.84
C MET A 40 -7.89 9.16 -10.50
N ASP A 41 -6.63 9.44 -10.24
CA ASP A 41 -5.51 8.81 -10.87
C ASP A 41 -5.52 7.35 -10.39
N ALA A 42 -5.92 6.46 -11.28
CA ALA A 42 -5.92 5.03 -11.02
C ALA A 42 -4.52 4.56 -10.58
N ALA A 43 -3.45 5.26 -11.03
CA ALA A 43 -2.10 5.00 -10.56
C ALA A 43 -1.88 5.47 -9.11
N SER A 44 -2.52 6.55 -8.66
CA SER A 44 -2.53 6.98 -7.26
C SER A 44 -3.27 5.99 -6.36
N PHE A 45 -4.36 5.38 -6.86
CA PHE A 45 -5.06 4.30 -6.15
C PHE A 45 -4.22 3.01 -6.10
N ALA A 46 -3.54 2.66 -7.20
CA ALA A 46 -2.68 1.49 -7.27
C ALA A 46 -1.41 1.63 -6.42
N ASN A 47 -0.79 2.82 -6.41
CA ASN A 47 0.44 3.09 -5.66
C ASN A 47 0.22 3.41 -4.18
N SER A 48 -1.03 3.51 -3.72
CA SER A 48 -1.34 3.67 -2.28
C SER A 48 -0.78 2.53 -1.41
N LYS A 49 -0.46 1.38 -2.01
CA LYS A 49 0.08 0.20 -1.31
C LYS A 49 1.57 0.29 -1.00
N TYR A 50 2.31 1.20 -1.63
CA TYR A 50 3.76 1.34 -1.45
C TYR A 50 4.08 2.56 -0.59
N TYR A 51 5.12 2.44 0.24
CA TYR A 51 5.65 3.59 0.96
C TYR A 51 6.28 4.57 -0.03
N LYS A 52 5.92 5.85 0.10
CA LYS A 52 6.50 6.93 -0.71
C LYS A 52 7.83 7.34 -0.11
N GLY A 53 8.86 7.47 -0.95
CA GLY A 53 10.21 7.88 -0.54
C GLY A 53 11.23 6.75 -0.63
N GLY A 54 12.41 6.98 -0.06
CA GLY A 54 13.48 5.99 0.07
C GLY A 54 13.61 5.49 1.51
N PHE A 55 14.70 4.78 1.79
CA PHE A 55 15.08 4.43 3.16
C PHE A 55 15.50 5.68 3.94
N ASP A 56 15.32 5.63 5.25
CA ASP A 56 15.80 6.67 6.15
C ASP A 56 17.34 6.69 6.16
N GLN A 57 17.90 7.88 6.41
CA GLN A 57 19.36 8.05 6.47
C GLN A 57 20.00 7.21 7.59
N LYS A 58 19.27 7.03 8.68
CA LYS A 58 19.66 6.23 9.83
C LYS A 58 18.55 5.23 10.12
N MET A 59 18.88 3.95 10.16
CA MET A 59 17.91 2.90 10.48
C MET A 59 17.26 3.15 11.83
N ASP A 60 15.93 3.13 11.84
CA ASP A 60 15.14 3.22 13.06
C ASP A 60 14.45 1.87 13.35
N LYS A 61 13.82 1.77 14.52
CA LYS A 61 13.10 0.55 14.92
C LYS A 61 11.89 0.27 14.03
N ARG A 62 11.23 1.31 13.52
CA ARG A 62 10.00 1.22 12.74
C ARG A 62 10.32 0.70 11.35
N GLU A 63 11.21 1.35 10.62
CA GLU A 63 11.79 0.94 9.35
C GLU A 63 12.36 -0.46 9.43
N ALA A 64 13.17 -0.79 10.45
CA ALA A 64 13.70 -2.14 10.60
C ALA A 64 12.59 -3.21 10.72
N SER A 65 11.53 -2.90 11.48
CA SER A 65 10.37 -3.80 11.61
C SER A 65 9.60 -3.95 10.30
N LEU A 66 9.50 -2.88 9.50
CA LEU A 66 8.85 -2.87 8.19
C LEU A 66 9.65 -3.64 7.15
N ILE A 67 10.97 -3.46 7.10
CA ILE A 67 11.89 -4.18 6.21
C ILE A 67 11.82 -5.68 6.46
N LEU A 68 11.85 -6.10 7.73
CA LEU A 68 11.80 -7.52 8.10
C LEU A 68 10.39 -8.10 8.06
N GLY A 69 9.34 -7.27 7.99
CA GLY A 69 7.94 -7.70 8.03
C GLY A 69 7.56 -8.36 9.36
N VAL A 70 8.09 -7.84 10.46
CA VAL A 70 7.84 -8.36 11.82
C VAL A 70 7.30 -7.25 12.73
N SER A 71 6.64 -7.65 13.83
CA SER A 71 6.23 -6.69 14.86
C SER A 71 7.46 -6.00 15.46
N PRO A 72 7.39 -4.69 15.81
CA PRO A 72 8.44 -4.00 16.58
C PRO A 72 8.77 -4.68 17.93
N SER A 73 7.86 -5.50 18.45
CA SER A 73 8.03 -6.28 19.68
C SER A 73 8.48 -7.72 19.46
N ALA A 74 8.68 -8.16 18.21
CA ALA A 74 8.96 -9.56 17.85
C ALA A 74 10.13 -10.18 18.63
N HIS A 75 10.05 -11.49 18.85
CA HIS A 75 11.09 -12.27 19.50
C HIS A 75 12.29 -12.48 18.56
N ARG A 76 13.49 -12.66 19.14
CA ARG A 76 14.75 -12.85 18.39
C ARG A 76 14.69 -14.00 17.37
N SER A 77 14.01 -15.10 17.71
CA SER A 77 13.83 -16.23 16.80
C SER A 77 13.10 -15.82 15.51
N LYS A 78 12.02 -15.04 15.63
CA LYS A 78 11.23 -14.55 14.50
C LYS A 78 12.00 -13.54 13.65
N ILE A 79 12.83 -12.69 14.28
CA ILE A 79 13.72 -11.75 13.59
C ILE A 79 14.72 -12.52 12.72
N LYS A 80 15.38 -13.54 13.27
CA LYS A 80 16.36 -14.36 12.56
C LYS A 80 15.74 -15.14 11.40
N GLU A 81 14.55 -15.70 11.61
CA GLU A 81 13.81 -16.40 10.56
C GLU A 81 13.40 -15.47 9.41
N ALA A 82 12.83 -14.31 9.74
CA ALA A 82 12.44 -13.31 8.77
C ALA A 82 13.64 -12.79 7.96
N HIS A 83 14.75 -12.50 8.63
CA HIS A 83 16.01 -12.10 7.99
C HIS A 83 16.49 -13.16 7.01
N LYS A 84 16.57 -14.44 7.43
CA LYS A 84 16.99 -15.54 6.55
C LYS A 84 16.10 -15.63 5.31
N ARG A 85 14.78 -15.59 5.48
CA ARG A 85 13.80 -15.68 4.39
C ARG A 85 13.99 -14.55 3.38
N ILE A 86 14.11 -13.31 3.85
CA ILE A 86 14.18 -12.12 2.99
C ILE A 86 15.56 -12.00 2.33
N MET A 87 16.64 -12.30 3.07
CA MET A 87 18.01 -12.26 2.55
C MET A 87 18.22 -13.27 1.42
N VAL A 88 17.67 -14.48 1.53
CA VAL A 88 17.80 -15.51 0.46
C VAL A 88 17.24 -15.01 -0.87
N LEU A 89 16.17 -14.21 -0.84
CA LEU A 89 15.53 -13.65 -2.04
C LEU A 89 16.27 -12.42 -2.58
N ASN A 90 16.95 -11.68 -1.71
CA ASN A 90 17.60 -10.40 -2.04
C ASN A 90 19.13 -10.50 -2.07
N HIS A 91 19.68 -11.71 -2.03
CA HIS A 91 21.12 -11.93 -1.95
C HIS A 91 21.82 -11.43 -3.24
N PRO A 92 22.93 -10.68 -3.13
CA PRO A 92 23.64 -10.15 -4.31
C PRO A 92 24.06 -11.24 -5.31
N ASP A 93 24.59 -12.36 -4.80
CA ASP A 93 25.00 -13.50 -5.63
C ASP A 93 23.85 -14.19 -6.39
N LYS A 94 22.60 -13.86 -6.04
CA LYS A 94 21.40 -14.36 -6.71
C LYS A 94 20.72 -13.29 -7.57
N GLY A 95 21.45 -12.22 -7.91
CA GLY A 95 20.93 -11.08 -8.66
C GLY A 95 20.16 -10.06 -7.81
N GLY A 96 20.25 -10.16 -6.49
CA GLY A 96 19.70 -9.15 -5.58
C GLY A 96 20.54 -7.86 -5.56
N SER A 97 19.95 -6.77 -5.08
CA SER A 97 20.68 -5.51 -4.94
C SER A 97 21.59 -5.53 -3.70
N PRO A 98 22.90 -5.23 -3.84
CA PRO A 98 23.80 -5.06 -2.69
C PRO A 98 23.27 -4.05 -1.67
N TYR A 99 22.63 -2.97 -2.15
CA TYR A 99 22.07 -1.93 -1.30
C TYR A 99 20.87 -2.45 -0.47
N LEU A 100 19.97 -3.23 -1.09
CA LEU A 100 18.85 -3.83 -0.37
C LEU A 100 19.34 -4.86 0.65
N ALA A 101 20.31 -5.70 0.28
CA ALA A 101 20.91 -6.65 1.19
C ALA A 101 21.56 -5.95 2.40
N ALA A 102 22.27 -4.84 2.18
CA ALA A 102 22.82 -4.03 3.26
C ALA A 102 21.73 -3.49 4.19
N LYS A 103 20.63 -2.96 3.65
CA LYS A 103 19.50 -2.48 4.46
C LYS A 103 18.80 -3.58 5.26
N ILE A 104 18.67 -4.79 4.70
CA ILE A 104 18.14 -5.95 5.41
C ILE A 104 19.05 -6.37 6.58
N ASN A 105 20.36 -6.31 6.39
CA ASN A 105 21.33 -6.59 7.46
C ASN A 105 21.29 -5.52 8.56
N GLU A 106 21.27 -4.24 8.19
CA GLU A 106 21.15 -3.11 9.11
C GLU A 106 19.87 -3.22 9.98
N ALA A 107 18.74 -3.58 9.36
CA ALA A 107 17.49 -3.82 10.07
C ALA A 107 17.58 -4.97 11.09
N LYS A 108 18.19 -6.10 10.71
CA LYS A 108 18.41 -7.24 11.61
C LYS A 108 19.29 -6.83 12.79
N ASP A 109 20.41 -6.16 12.54
CA ASP A 109 21.37 -5.83 13.58
C ASP A 109 20.81 -4.83 14.59
N LEU A 110 20.02 -3.85 14.12
CA LEU A 110 19.29 -2.93 15.01
C LEU A 110 18.32 -3.70 15.92
N MET A 111 17.50 -4.58 15.34
CA MET A 111 16.48 -5.32 16.09
C MET A 111 17.07 -6.33 17.09
N ASP A 112 18.19 -6.96 16.75
CA ASP A 112 18.94 -7.83 17.68
C ASP A 112 19.56 -7.05 18.83
N ASN A 113 20.11 -5.86 18.56
CA ASN A 113 20.74 -5.01 19.58
C ASN A 113 19.71 -4.44 20.57
N LEU A 114 18.49 -4.10 20.12
CA LEU A 114 17.41 -3.64 21.00
C LEU A 114 16.88 -4.70 21.98
N LYS A 115 17.24 -5.98 21.76
CA LYS A 115 16.80 -7.11 22.56
C LYS A 115 17.91 -7.69 23.43
N LYS A 116 19.13 -7.10 23.41
CA LYS A 116 20.20 -7.39 24.38
C LYS A 116 19.77 -6.98 25.77
#